data_AF-A0A4R0X0K8-F1
#
_entry.id   AF-A0A4R0X0K8-F1
#
_cell.length_a   1.000
_cell.length_b   1.000
_cell.length_c   1.000
_cell.angle_alpha   90.00
_cell.angle_beta   90.00
_cell.angle_gamma   90.00
#
_symmetry.space_group_name_H-M   'P 1'
#
loop_
_entity.id
_entity.type
_entity.pdbx_description
1 polymer ?
#
loop_
_entity_poly.entity_id
_entity_poly.type
_entity_poly.pdbx_seq_one_letter_code
_entity_poly.pdbx_strand_id
1 'polypeptide(L)' 'MRPVEVEIDGNRYTGSYRVVAGSVIVYFASETRFTTYGLTRPEVMARWLLTDLCRKVEARKRKHASS' A
#
# COMPACT_ATOMS: atom_id res chain seq x y z
N MET A 1 1.34 12.32 8.59
CA MET A 1 1.00 11.02 7.94
C MET A 1 1.36 9.90 8.90
N ARG A 2 0.64 8.77 8.89
CA ARG A 2 0.86 7.63 9.80
C ARG A 2 1.67 6.54 9.05
N PRO A 3 2.73 5.96 9.63
CA PRO A 3 3.48 4.90 8.98
C PRO A 3 2.64 3.61 8.87
N VAL A 4 2.90 2.80 7.86
CA VAL A 4 2.34 1.46 7.70
C VAL A 4 3.38 0.55 7.05
N GLU A 5 3.46 -0.68 7.53
CA GLU A 5 4.42 -1.67 7.06
C GLU A 5 3.72 -2.99 6.77
N VAL A 6 4.22 -3.70 5.76
CA VAL A 6 3.84 -5.07 5.42
C VAL A 6 5.09 -5.88 5.08
N GLU A 7 5.02 -7.18 5.30
CA GLU A 7 6.03 -8.13 4.86
C GLU A 7 5.43 -9.02 3.77
N ILE A 8 6.10 -9.14 2.64
CA ILE A 8 5.66 -9.94 1.47
C ILE A 8 6.87 -10.70 0.95
N ASP A 9 6.78 -12.03 0.91
CA ASP A 9 7.85 -12.92 0.43
C ASP A 9 9.21 -12.64 1.11
N GLY A 10 9.18 -12.36 2.43
CA GLY A 10 10.37 -12.03 3.24
C GLY A 10 10.91 -10.60 3.04
N ASN A 11 10.31 -9.79 2.17
CA ASN A 11 10.68 -8.41 1.96
C ASN A 11 9.78 -7.47 2.77
N ARG A 12 10.39 -6.56 3.54
CA ARG A 12 9.68 -5.54 4.31
C ARG A 12 9.46 -4.30 3.46
N TYR A 13 8.20 -3.89 3.33
CA TYR A 13 7.79 -2.69 2.62
C TYR A 13 7.21 -1.67 3.58
N THR A 14 7.70 -0.44 3.47
CA THR A 14 7.29 0.68 4.31
C THR A 14 6.59 1.73 3.46
N GLY A 15 5.37 2.07 3.85
CA GLY A 15 4.59 3.16 3.28
C GLY A 15 4.10 4.11 4.35
N SER A 16 3.25 5.04 3.94
CA SER A 16 2.52 5.90 4.86
C SER A 16 1.09 6.05 4.42
N TYR A 17 0.20 6.38 5.35
CA TYR A 17 -1.18 6.64 5.04
C TYR A 17 -1.72 7.85 5.79
N ARG A 18 -2.82 8.39 5.28
CA ARG A 18 -3.65 9.36 5.98
C ARG A 18 -5.11 8.97 5.85
N VAL A 19 -5.93 9.45 6.78
CA VAL A 19 -7.37 9.28 6.73
C VAL A 19 -8.01 10.63 6.39
N VAL A 20 -8.84 10.65 5.37
CA VAL A 20 -9.57 11.85 4.92
C VAL A 20 -11.01 11.43 4.63
N ALA A 21 -11.98 12.06 5.29
CA ALA A 21 -13.42 11.88 5.04
C ALA A 21 -13.86 10.40 4.88
N GLY A 22 -13.54 9.55 5.86
CA GLY A 22 -13.93 8.12 5.81
C GLY A 22 -13.09 7.25 4.86
N SER A 23 -12.06 7.82 4.23
CA SER A 23 -11.18 7.13 3.29
C SER A 23 -9.75 7.05 3.81
N VAL A 24 -9.12 5.90 3.59
CA VAL A 24 -7.69 5.67 3.79
C VAL A 24 -6.98 5.93 2.47
N ILE A 25 -5.93 6.75 2.49
CA ILE A 25 -5.07 7.03 1.34
C ILE A 25 -3.67 6.54 1.70
N VAL A 26 -3.13 5.59 0.95
CA VAL A 26 -1.80 5.00 1.12
C VAL A 26 -0.85 5.52 0.04
N TYR A 27 0.36 5.84 0.47
CA TYR A 27 1.48 6.31 -0.32
C TYR A 27 2.61 5.30 -0.23
N PHE A 28 3.10 4.84 -1.39
CA PHE A 28 4.21 3.91 -1.48
C PHE A 28 5.01 4.15 -2.76
N ALA A 29 6.31 4.41 -2.61
CA ALA A 29 7.18 4.84 -3.71
C ALA A 29 6.55 6.02 -4.51
N SER A 30 6.38 5.87 -5.82
CA SER A 30 5.74 6.85 -6.71
C SER A 30 4.24 6.61 -6.92
N GLU A 31 3.62 5.73 -6.12
CA GLU A 31 2.23 5.33 -6.28
C GLU A 31 1.38 5.77 -5.08
N THR A 32 0.11 6.04 -5.35
CA THR A 32 -0.89 6.36 -4.33
C THR A 32 -2.17 5.59 -4.63
N ARG A 33 -2.80 5.06 -3.58
CA ARG A 33 -4.14 4.46 -3.67
C ARG A 33 -5.01 4.87 -2.49
N PHE A 34 -6.33 4.79 -2.68
CA PHE A 34 -7.28 5.08 -1.64
C PHE A 34 -8.46 4.12 -1.64
N THR A 35 -9.09 3.96 -0.47
CA THR A 35 -10.34 3.20 -0.30
C THR A 35 -11.12 3.73 0.90
N THR A 36 -12.43 3.56 0.91
CA THR A 36 -13.26 3.81 2.09
C THR A 36 -13.05 2.70 3.11
N TYR A 37 -12.90 3.03 4.40
CA TYR A 37 -12.67 2.01 5.43
C TYR A 37 -13.95 1.48 6.08
N GLY A 38 -15.09 2.17 5.93
CA GLY A 38 -16.38 1.74 6.47
C GLY A 38 -16.30 1.39 7.97
N LEU A 39 -16.68 0.17 8.33
CA LEU A 39 -16.57 -0.36 9.70
C LEU A 39 -15.19 -0.96 10.04
N THR A 40 -14.30 -1.06 9.05
CA THR A 40 -12.96 -1.63 9.27
C THR A 40 -11.99 -0.57 9.77
N ARG A 41 -11.06 -0.97 10.63
CA ARG A 41 -10.00 -0.08 11.10
C ARG A 41 -9.16 0.48 9.95
N PRO A 42 -8.90 1.80 9.92
CA PRO A 42 -8.07 2.42 8.88
C PRO A 42 -6.69 1.76 8.70
N GLU A 43 -6.08 1.27 9.78
CA GLU A 43 -4.79 0.57 9.74
C GLU A 43 -4.84 -0.72 8.90
N VAL A 44 -5.96 -1.46 8.98
CA VAL A 44 -6.13 -2.73 8.27
C VAL A 44 -6.27 -2.46 6.77
N MET A 45 -7.09 -1.46 6.42
CA MET A 45 -7.22 -1.01 5.02
C MET A 45 -5.91 -0.45 4.47
N ALA A 46 -5.14 0.27 5.29
CA ALA A 46 -3.83 0.78 4.89
C ALA A 46 -2.84 -0.35 4.57
N ARG A 47 -2.79 -1.40 5.40
CA ARG A 47 -1.96 -2.59 5.14
C ARG A 47 -2.41 -3.31 3.87
N TRP A 48 -3.72 -3.52 3.70
CA TRP A 48 -4.24 -4.17 2.50
C TRP A 48 -3.89 -3.41 1.22
N LEU A 49 -4.10 -2.09 1.21
CA LEU A 49 -3.72 -1.23 0.09
C LEU A 49 -2.20 -1.22 -0.16
N LEU A 50 -1.39 -1.20 0.89
CA LEU A 50 0.07 -1.28 0.75
C LEU A 50 0.49 -2.61 0.10
N THR A 51 -0.13 -3.74 0.49
CA THR A 51 0.12 -5.05 -0.13
C THR A 51 -0.21 -5.06 -1.62
N ASP A 52 -1.35 -4.49 -2.02
CA ASP A 52 -1.73 -4.37 -3.44
C ASP A 52 -0.72 -3.53 -4.23
N LEU A 53 -0.30 -2.39 -3.66
CA LEU A 53 0.72 -1.53 -4.26
C LEU A 53 2.08 -2.23 -4.43
N CYS A 54 2.55 -2.96 -3.41
CA CYS A 54 3.82 -3.67 -3.47
C CYS A 54 3.79 -4.75 -4.58
N ARG A 55 2.72 -5.56 -4.64
CA ARG A 55 2.54 -6.56 -5.70
C ARG A 55 2.53 -5.95 -7.09
N LYS A 56 1.92 -4.78 -7.26
CA LYS A 56 1.92 -4.02 -8.53
C LYS A 56 3.32 -3.55 -8.92
N VAL A 57 4.09 -3.01 -7.98
CA VAL A 57 5.47 -2.56 -8.22
C VAL A 57 6.38 -3.73 -8.58
N GLU A 58 6.31 -4.84 -7.84
CA GLU A 58 7.10 -6.04 -8.13
C GLU A 58 6.72 -6.70 -9.46
N ALA A 59 5.43 -6.71 -9.82
CA ALA A 59 5.00 -7.15 -11.15
C ALA A 59 5.57 -6.29 -12.28
N ARG A 60 5.69 -4.97 -12.08
CA ARG A 60 6.31 -4.05 -13.05
C ARG A 60 7.82 -4.25 -13.15
N LYS A 61 8.51 -4.44 -12.02
CA LYS A 61 9.95 -4.75 -12.01
C LYS A 61 10.25 -6.02 -12.81
N ARG A 62 9.47 -7.08 -12.62
CA ARG A 62 9.63 -8.34 -13.37
C ARG A 62 9.47 -8.16 -14.88
N LYS A 63 8.48 -7.36 -15.32
CA LYS A 63 8.28 -7.07 -16.76
C LYS A 63 9.44 -6.28 -17.37
N HIS A 64 10.03 -5.35 -16.61
CA HIS A 64 11.15 -4.55 -17.09
C HIS A 64 12.46 -5.33 -17.11
N ALA A 65 12.66 -6.27 -16.18
CA ALA A 65 13.85 -7.13 -16.14
C ALA A 65 13.88 -8.19 -17.25
N SER A 66 12.75 -8.46 -17.91
CA SER A 66 12.65 -9.40 -19.04
C SER A 66 12.69 -8.72 -20.42
N SER A 67 13.11 -7.45 -20.50
CA SER A 67 13.22 -6.65 -21.73
C SER A 67 14.66 -6.34 -22.08
#